data_AF-E6QQ38-F1
#
_entry.id   AF-E6QQ38-F1
#
_cell.length_a   1.000
_cell.length_b   1.000
_cell.length_c   1.000
_cell.angle_alpha   90.00
_cell.angle_beta   90.00
_cell.angle_gamma   90.00
#
_symmetry.space_group_name_H-M   'P 1'
#
loop_
_entity.id
_entity.type
_entity.pdbx_description
1 polymer ?
#
loop_
_entity_poly.entity_id
_entity_poly.type
_entity_poly.pdbx_seq_one_letter_code
_entity_poly.pdbx_strand_id
1 'polypeptide(L)'
;MAPIIAKADVSHATREQWLERLWQAIQDDQMPYIELLGEHWGELCHAPELASHWADLLQPTLKIAWKPTPSGHGYFKGTSACMAALLAAHRFNDVLALLDKAPFKWWHYRQWGVKALAALGKKAEAIRYAEDSRGLNDPGWQIAEACETLLLSSGLLDEAYQRYAVEANQKTTHLATFRAIIKKYPHKEPQDILRDLIASTPGDEGKWFAAAKDAGLFDLAIELVKRNPADPRTLTRATRDFAESKPDFALSCGVAALNWMALGYGYEITGGDVLDAWSATSLAASKSGIDASSIKAQIREIVSGQQPGQQFLKRVLGQHLSV
;
A
#
# COMPACT_ATOMS: atom_id res chain seq x y z
N MET A 1 -20.92 -11.66 -2.59
CA MET A 1 -21.93 -12.60 -3.14
C MET A 1 -21.39 -14.02 -3.23
N ALA A 2 -20.24 -14.25 -3.89
CA ALA A 2 -19.65 -15.58 -4.03
C ALA A 2 -19.51 -16.39 -2.72
N PRO A 3 -19.05 -15.81 -1.58
CA PRO A 3 -18.94 -16.56 -0.33
C PRO A 3 -20.28 -17.04 0.25
N ILE A 4 -21.39 -16.35 -0.05
CA ILE A 4 -22.73 -16.73 0.40
C ILE A 4 -23.20 -17.94 -0.41
N ILE A 5 -23.02 -17.89 -1.73
CA ILE A 5 -23.40 -18.98 -2.64
C ILE A 5 -22.55 -20.22 -2.36
N ALA A 6 -21.23 -20.07 -2.21
CA ALA A 6 -20.29 -21.17 -1.94
C ALA A 6 -20.61 -21.94 -0.64
N LYS A 7 -21.17 -21.28 0.37
CA LYS A 7 -21.51 -21.90 1.67
C LYS A 7 -22.90 -22.54 1.75
N ALA A 8 -23.74 -22.35 0.73
CA ALA A 8 -25.09 -22.90 0.74
C ALA A 8 -25.05 -24.43 0.57
N ASP A 9 -25.65 -25.15 1.51
CA ASP A 9 -25.81 -26.60 1.45
C ASP A 9 -26.96 -26.94 0.48
N VAL A 10 -26.59 -27.42 -0.70
CA VAL A 10 -27.52 -27.76 -1.78
C VAL A 10 -27.05 -29.02 -2.49
N SER A 11 -27.98 -29.69 -3.16
CA SER A 11 -27.64 -30.87 -3.98
C SER A 11 -26.65 -30.51 -5.10
N HIS A 12 -25.87 -31.51 -5.55
CA HIS A 12 -24.96 -31.36 -6.68
C HIS A 12 -25.65 -30.83 -7.94
N ALA A 13 -26.82 -31.38 -8.28
CA ALA A 13 -27.60 -30.95 -9.45
C ALA A 13 -28.07 -29.49 -9.33
N THR A 14 -28.46 -29.05 -8.13
CA THR A 14 -28.81 -27.64 -7.89
C THR A 14 -27.58 -26.74 -8.05
N ARG A 15 -26.41 -27.18 -7.56
CA ARG A 15 -25.15 -26.47 -7.70
C ARG A 15 -24.75 -26.29 -9.16
N GLU A 16 -24.82 -27.36 -9.96
CA GLU A 16 -24.55 -27.31 -11.40
C GLU A 16 -25.40 -26.27 -12.11
N GLN A 17 -26.72 -26.30 -11.90
CA GLN A 17 -27.65 -25.32 -12.48
C GLN A 17 -27.32 -23.87 -12.07
N TRP A 18 -26.87 -23.66 -10.84
CA TRP A 18 -26.46 -22.33 -10.38
C TRP A 18 -25.20 -21.87 -11.10
N LEU A 19 -24.20 -22.75 -11.24
CA LEU A 19 -22.96 -22.44 -11.95
C LEU A 19 -23.22 -22.16 -13.43
N GLU A 20 -24.08 -22.92 -14.09
CA GLU A 20 -24.48 -22.67 -15.49
C GLU A 20 -25.10 -21.27 -15.65
N ARG A 21 -26.02 -20.90 -14.73
CA ARG A 21 -26.64 -19.57 -14.75
C ARG A 21 -25.65 -18.45 -14.46
N LEU A 22 -24.74 -18.65 -13.51
CA LEU A 22 -23.67 -17.69 -13.21
C LEU A 22 -22.71 -17.55 -14.39
N TRP A 23 -22.39 -18.64 -15.07
CA TRP A 23 -21.53 -18.64 -16.22
C TRP A 23 -22.16 -17.87 -17.38
N GLN A 24 -23.45 -18.12 -17.65
CA GLN A 24 -24.22 -17.37 -18.63
C GLN A 24 -24.22 -15.87 -18.30
N ALA A 25 -24.45 -15.51 -17.02
CA ALA A 25 -24.39 -14.12 -16.59
C ALA A 25 -23.02 -13.48 -16.87
N ILE A 26 -21.91 -14.18 -16.60
CA ILE A 26 -20.55 -13.69 -16.91
C ILE A 26 -20.35 -13.50 -18.43
N GLN A 27 -20.91 -14.39 -19.25
CA GLN A 27 -20.82 -14.26 -20.71
C GLN A 27 -21.59 -13.01 -21.19
N ASP A 28 -22.81 -12.84 -20.68
CA ASP A 28 -23.72 -11.74 -21.02
C ASP A 28 -23.29 -10.39 -20.44
N ASP A 29 -22.35 -10.39 -19.47
CA ASP A 29 -21.82 -9.18 -18.83
C ASP A 29 -20.97 -8.37 -19.83
N GLN A 30 -21.62 -7.48 -20.58
CA GLN A 30 -20.96 -6.62 -21.56
C GLN A 30 -20.05 -5.59 -20.88
N MET A 31 -20.43 -5.12 -19.70
CA MET A 31 -19.62 -4.28 -18.82
C MET A 31 -19.18 -5.14 -17.64
N PRO A 32 -17.88 -5.26 -17.31
CA PRO A 32 -17.37 -6.27 -16.38
C PRO A 32 -17.69 -5.97 -14.89
N TYR A 33 -18.97 -5.97 -14.53
CA TYR A 33 -19.41 -5.74 -13.15
C TYR A 33 -19.25 -7.00 -12.28
N ILE A 34 -19.33 -8.18 -12.89
CA ILE A 34 -19.30 -9.47 -12.18
C ILE A 34 -18.11 -10.36 -12.55
N GLU A 35 -17.10 -9.84 -13.27
CA GLU A 35 -15.94 -10.61 -13.72
C GLU A 35 -15.16 -11.28 -12.56
N LEU A 36 -15.13 -10.63 -11.39
CA LEU A 36 -14.49 -11.16 -10.18
C LEU A 36 -15.10 -12.48 -9.70
N LEU A 37 -16.33 -12.82 -10.10
CA LEU A 37 -16.92 -14.13 -9.82
C LEU A 37 -16.06 -15.28 -10.40
N GLY A 38 -15.37 -15.04 -11.51
CA GLY A 38 -14.45 -16.02 -12.09
C GLY A 38 -13.29 -16.38 -11.15
N GLU A 39 -12.80 -15.45 -10.35
CA GLU A 39 -11.71 -15.73 -9.40
C GLU A 39 -12.16 -16.67 -8.26
N HIS A 40 -13.46 -16.67 -7.95
CA HIS A 40 -14.07 -17.52 -6.93
C HIS A 40 -14.67 -18.83 -7.48
N TRP A 41 -14.46 -19.14 -8.77
CA TRP A 41 -15.14 -20.27 -9.42
C TRP A 41 -14.87 -21.61 -8.73
N GLY A 42 -13.65 -21.83 -8.26
CA GLY A 42 -13.28 -23.02 -7.49
C GLY A 42 -14.07 -23.16 -6.18
N GLU A 43 -14.27 -22.06 -5.45
CA GLU A 43 -15.11 -22.04 -4.22
C GLU A 43 -16.58 -22.30 -4.54
N LEU A 44 -17.07 -21.74 -5.65
CA LEU A 44 -18.46 -21.90 -6.09
C LEU A 44 -18.76 -23.36 -6.49
N CYS A 45 -17.79 -24.06 -7.08
CA CYS A 45 -17.91 -25.49 -7.42
C CYS A 45 -18.11 -26.37 -6.19
N HIS A 46 -17.55 -25.99 -5.03
CA HIS A 46 -17.59 -26.72 -3.75
C HIS A 46 -16.93 -28.11 -3.75
N ALA A 47 -17.16 -28.92 -4.79
CA ALA A 47 -16.60 -30.26 -4.97
C ALA A 47 -15.48 -30.28 -6.04
N PRO A 48 -14.36 -30.99 -5.82
CA PRO A 48 -13.28 -31.13 -6.79
C PRO A 48 -13.71 -31.71 -8.14
N GLU A 49 -14.69 -32.63 -8.14
CA GLU A 49 -15.20 -33.28 -9.35
C GLU A 49 -15.91 -32.27 -10.26
N LEU A 50 -16.77 -31.44 -9.66
CA LEU A 50 -17.47 -30.38 -10.38
C LEU A 50 -16.50 -29.30 -10.87
N ALA A 51 -15.50 -28.96 -10.05
CA ALA A 51 -14.43 -28.06 -10.47
C ALA A 51 -13.65 -28.64 -11.67
N SER A 52 -13.36 -29.94 -11.68
CA SER A 52 -12.69 -30.58 -12.82
C SER A 52 -13.56 -30.54 -14.07
N HIS A 53 -14.87 -30.80 -13.95
CA HIS A 53 -15.81 -30.70 -15.06
C HIS A 53 -15.81 -29.30 -15.69
N TRP A 54 -15.89 -28.25 -14.87
CA TRP A 54 -15.82 -26.87 -15.34
C TRP A 54 -14.46 -26.53 -15.96
N ALA A 55 -13.37 -27.04 -15.40
CA ALA A 55 -12.05 -26.88 -15.99
C ALA A 55 -11.98 -27.47 -17.41
N ASP A 56 -12.52 -28.68 -17.60
CA ASP A 56 -12.55 -29.36 -18.91
C ASP A 56 -13.44 -28.62 -19.92
N LEU A 57 -14.53 -27.98 -19.47
CA LEU A 57 -15.39 -27.16 -20.32
C LEU A 57 -14.70 -25.88 -20.79
N LEU A 58 -13.97 -25.20 -19.90
CA LEU A 58 -13.42 -23.86 -20.16
C LEU A 58 -12.03 -23.88 -20.83
N GLN A 59 -11.23 -24.91 -20.52
CA GLN A 59 -9.84 -24.99 -20.96
C GLN A 59 -9.66 -25.00 -22.49
N PRO A 60 -10.49 -25.68 -23.31
CA PRO A 60 -10.36 -25.65 -24.76
C PRO A 60 -10.47 -24.23 -25.34
N THR A 61 -11.44 -23.45 -24.89
CA THR A 61 -11.66 -22.06 -25.34
C THR A 61 -10.49 -21.17 -24.94
N LEU A 62 -9.99 -21.31 -23.70
CA LEU A 62 -8.82 -20.58 -23.23
C LEU A 62 -7.57 -20.90 -24.08
N LYS A 63 -7.32 -22.18 -24.37
CA LYS A 63 -6.21 -22.60 -25.24
C LYS A 63 -6.34 -22.01 -26.65
N ILE A 64 -7.55 -21.87 -27.19
CA ILE A 64 -7.79 -21.23 -28.48
C ILE A 64 -7.50 -19.73 -28.40
N ALA A 65 -7.99 -19.04 -27.37
CA ALA A 65 -7.78 -17.61 -27.18
C ALA A 65 -6.29 -17.25 -27.05
N TRP A 66 -5.49 -18.10 -26.43
CA TRP A 66 -4.05 -17.90 -26.25
C TRP A 66 -3.18 -18.29 -27.45
N LYS A 67 -3.75 -18.91 -28.50
CA LYS A 67 -2.96 -19.16 -29.72
C LYS A 67 -2.60 -17.84 -30.41
N PRO A 68 -1.37 -17.69 -30.92
CA PRO A 68 -1.01 -16.54 -31.74
C PRO A 68 -1.88 -16.51 -33.00
N THR A 69 -2.54 -15.39 -33.27
CA THR A 69 -3.23 -15.15 -34.55
C THR A 69 -2.60 -13.94 -35.27
N PRO A 70 -2.78 -13.81 -36.60
CA PRO A 70 -2.28 -12.65 -37.33
C PRO A 70 -2.83 -11.31 -36.83
N SER A 71 -4.00 -11.32 -36.17
CA SER A 71 -4.65 -10.13 -35.58
C SER A 71 -4.29 -9.91 -34.10
N GLY A 72 -3.40 -10.72 -33.52
CA GLY A 72 -2.96 -10.62 -32.12
C GLY A 72 -3.31 -11.85 -31.28
N HIS A 73 -3.74 -11.62 -30.04
CA HIS A 73 -4.16 -12.67 -29.11
C HIS A 73 -5.64 -12.47 -28.75
N GLY A 74 -6.36 -13.57 -28.57
CA GLY A 74 -7.75 -13.53 -28.14
C GLY A 74 -7.86 -13.27 -26.64
N TYR A 75 -8.90 -12.55 -26.24
CA TYR A 75 -9.30 -12.41 -24.84
C TYR A 75 -10.40 -13.43 -24.53
N PHE A 76 -10.30 -14.08 -23.36
CA PHE A 76 -11.35 -14.98 -22.86
C PHE A 76 -11.77 -14.59 -21.45
N LYS A 77 -13.03 -14.18 -21.29
CA LYS A 77 -13.64 -13.82 -20.00
C LYS A 77 -13.54 -14.94 -18.96
N GLY A 78 -13.49 -16.21 -19.39
CA GLY A 78 -13.41 -17.38 -18.52
C GLY A 78 -12.02 -17.73 -18.01
N THR A 79 -11.01 -16.89 -18.24
CA THR A 79 -9.63 -17.23 -17.87
C THR A 79 -9.51 -17.48 -16.37
N SER A 80 -9.98 -16.56 -15.53
CA SER A 80 -9.95 -16.71 -14.07
C SER A 80 -10.79 -17.91 -13.60
N ALA A 81 -11.98 -18.12 -14.18
CA ALA A 81 -12.84 -19.25 -13.84
C ALA A 81 -12.18 -20.60 -14.16
N CYS A 82 -11.52 -20.72 -15.31
CA CYS A 82 -10.78 -21.91 -15.70
C CYS A 82 -9.62 -22.19 -14.74
N MET A 83 -8.83 -21.17 -14.41
CA MET A 83 -7.69 -21.31 -13.49
C MET A 83 -8.14 -21.66 -12.06
N ALA A 84 -9.18 -21.02 -11.56
CA ALA A 84 -9.75 -21.30 -10.24
C ALA A 84 -10.32 -22.72 -10.17
N ALA A 85 -11.00 -23.18 -11.24
CA ALA A 85 -11.53 -24.54 -11.34
C ALA A 85 -10.41 -25.60 -11.34
N LEU A 86 -9.34 -25.39 -12.13
CA LEU A 86 -8.18 -26.28 -12.14
C LEU A 86 -7.51 -26.39 -10.76
N LEU A 87 -7.39 -25.27 -10.03
CA LEU A 87 -6.83 -25.28 -8.68
C LEU A 87 -7.72 -26.04 -7.70
N ALA A 88 -9.02 -25.79 -7.70
CA ALA A 88 -9.97 -26.47 -6.80
C ALA A 88 -10.10 -27.97 -7.10
N ALA A 89 -9.89 -28.37 -8.36
CA ALA A 89 -9.80 -29.76 -8.77
C ALA A 89 -8.44 -30.43 -8.44
N HIS A 90 -7.51 -29.72 -7.78
CA HIS A 90 -6.15 -30.18 -7.51
C HIS A 90 -5.33 -30.53 -8.77
N ARG A 91 -5.71 -29.99 -9.93
CA ARG A 91 -5.03 -30.20 -11.22
C ARG A 91 -3.89 -29.19 -11.41
N PHE A 92 -2.98 -29.15 -10.44
CA PHE A 92 -1.92 -28.13 -10.36
C PHE A 92 -0.95 -28.16 -11.56
N ASN A 93 -0.61 -29.35 -12.06
CA ASN A 93 0.24 -29.49 -13.23
C ASN A 93 -0.43 -28.97 -14.50
N ASP A 94 -1.76 -29.08 -14.60
CA ASP A 94 -2.52 -28.55 -15.74
C ASP A 94 -2.55 -27.02 -15.72
N VAL A 95 -2.58 -26.39 -14.53
CA VAL A 95 -2.42 -24.94 -14.40
C VAL A 95 -1.08 -24.50 -14.96
N LEU A 96 0.02 -25.15 -14.54
CA LEU A 96 1.37 -24.82 -14.99
C LEU A 96 1.54 -25.04 -16.51
N ALA A 97 1.12 -26.20 -17.02
CA ALA A 97 1.20 -26.53 -18.44
C ALA A 97 0.33 -25.62 -19.32
N LEU A 98 -0.75 -25.06 -18.78
CA LEU A 98 -1.56 -24.07 -19.46
C LEU A 98 -0.85 -22.71 -19.47
N LEU A 99 -0.30 -22.27 -18.34
CA LEU A 99 0.45 -21.02 -18.22
C LEU A 99 1.70 -20.96 -19.09
N ASP A 100 2.35 -22.09 -19.37
CA ASP A 100 3.46 -22.17 -20.34
C ASP A 100 3.05 -21.77 -21.77
N LYS A 101 1.73 -21.79 -22.05
CA LYS A 101 1.14 -21.38 -23.34
C LYS A 101 0.53 -19.98 -23.27
N ALA A 102 0.63 -19.29 -22.13
CA ALA A 102 0.10 -17.94 -22.01
C ALA A 102 0.85 -16.99 -22.95
N PRO A 103 0.15 -16.06 -23.61
CA PRO A 103 0.76 -15.18 -24.60
C PRO A 103 1.74 -14.19 -23.97
N PHE A 104 1.57 -13.87 -22.69
CA PHE A 104 2.39 -12.94 -21.95
C PHE A 104 2.67 -13.43 -20.53
N LYS A 105 3.85 -13.08 -20.01
CA LYS A 105 4.22 -13.31 -18.60
C LYS A 105 3.66 -12.20 -17.70
N TRP A 106 2.34 -12.10 -17.60
CA TRP A 106 1.69 -11.11 -16.75
C TRP A 106 1.38 -11.67 -15.37
N TRP A 107 1.54 -10.84 -14.33
CA TRP A 107 1.20 -11.24 -12.96
C TRP A 107 -0.22 -11.80 -12.83
N HIS A 108 -1.19 -11.21 -13.53
CA HIS A 108 -2.59 -11.67 -13.52
C HIS A 108 -2.75 -13.15 -13.85
N TYR A 109 -1.90 -13.71 -14.72
CA TYR A 109 -1.85 -15.15 -15.00
C TYR A 109 -0.91 -15.90 -14.05
N ARG A 110 0.27 -15.33 -13.79
CA ARG A 110 1.34 -15.97 -13.02
C ARG A 110 0.92 -16.24 -11.57
N GLN A 111 0.06 -15.42 -10.96
CA GLN A 111 -0.47 -15.66 -9.62
C GLN A 111 -1.12 -17.06 -9.47
N TRP A 112 -1.72 -17.60 -10.54
CA TRP A 112 -2.32 -18.94 -10.53
C TRP A 112 -1.25 -20.04 -10.47
N GLY A 113 -0.11 -19.83 -11.15
CA GLY A 113 1.05 -20.72 -11.08
C GLY A 113 1.72 -20.67 -9.71
N VAL A 114 1.81 -19.49 -9.08
CA VAL A 114 2.29 -19.33 -7.69
C VAL A 114 1.41 -20.14 -6.73
N LYS A 115 0.08 -20.00 -6.83
CA LYS A 115 -0.89 -20.79 -6.04
C LYS A 115 -0.73 -22.30 -6.27
N ALA A 116 -0.57 -22.74 -7.53
CA ALA A 116 -0.37 -24.15 -7.88
C ALA A 116 0.94 -24.72 -7.28
N LEU A 117 2.06 -24.00 -7.42
CA LEU A 117 3.36 -24.41 -6.87
C LEU A 117 3.34 -24.46 -5.35
N ALA A 118 2.69 -23.49 -4.70
CA ALA A 118 2.50 -23.47 -3.26
C ALA A 118 1.69 -24.68 -2.77
N ALA A 119 0.61 -25.02 -3.46
CA ALA A 119 -0.23 -26.19 -3.14
C ALA A 119 0.50 -27.52 -3.33
N LEU A 120 1.45 -27.60 -4.26
CA LEU A 120 2.37 -28.72 -4.43
C LEU A 120 3.47 -28.79 -3.36
N GLY A 121 3.48 -27.86 -2.39
CA GLY A 121 4.53 -27.75 -1.36
C GLY A 121 5.84 -27.13 -1.86
N LYS A 122 5.90 -26.68 -3.12
CA LYS A 122 7.10 -26.13 -3.77
C LYS A 122 7.22 -24.62 -3.54
N LYS A 123 7.14 -24.17 -2.29
CA LYS A 123 7.06 -22.73 -1.95
C LYS A 123 8.26 -21.90 -2.43
N ALA A 124 9.48 -22.45 -2.34
CA ALA A 124 10.67 -21.78 -2.86
C ALA A 124 10.62 -21.60 -4.39
N GLU A 125 10.07 -22.58 -5.12
CA GLU A 125 9.85 -22.48 -6.56
C GLU A 125 8.74 -21.47 -6.87
N ALA A 126 7.67 -21.44 -6.07
CA ALA A 126 6.60 -20.46 -6.20
C ALA A 126 7.12 -19.02 -6.04
N ILE A 127 8.03 -18.76 -5.09
CA ILE A 127 8.69 -17.45 -4.91
C ILE A 127 9.52 -17.10 -6.15
N ARG A 128 10.38 -18.01 -6.64
CA ARG A 128 11.15 -17.76 -7.88
C ARG A 128 10.24 -17.48 -9.07
N TYR A 129 9.17 -18.25 -9.21
CA TYR A 129 8.18 -18.08 -10.27
C TYR A 129 7.47 -16.72 -10.18
N ALA A 130 7.16 -16.23 -8.97
CA ALA A 130 6.60 -14.91 -8.76
C ALA A 130 7.60 -13.80 -9.14
N GLU A 131 8.84 -13.88 -8.67
CA GLU A 131 9.91 -12.92 -8.97
C GLU A 131 10.22 -12.82 -10.47
N ASP A 132 10.22 -13.95 -11.19
CA ASP A 132 10.39 -14.01 -12.64
C ASP A 132 9.29 -13.26 -13.42
N SER A 133 8.22 -12.86 -12.74
CA SER A 133 7.11 -12.09 -13.30
C SER A 133 7.29 -10.57 -13.12
N ARG A 134 8.38 -10.11 -12.50
CA ARG A 134 8.64 -8.67 -12.36
C ARG A 134 8.99 -8.04 -13.71
N GLY A 135 8.30 -6.97 -14.05
CA GLY A 135 8.48 -6.19 -15.27
C GLY A 135 7.96 -4.76 -15.11
N LEU A 136 8.20 -3.91 -16.11
CA LEU A 136 7.87 -2.48 -16.06
C LEU A 136 6.39 -2.20 -15.76
N ASN A 137 5.49 -3.09 -16.20
CA ASN A 137 4.05 -2.93 -16.08
C ASN A 137 3.42 -3.88 -15.05
N ASP A 138 4.22 -4.70 -14.37
CA ASP A 138 3.70 -5.67 -13.41
C ASP A 138 3.49 -5.02 -12.03
N PRO A 139 2.43 -5.41 -11.30
CA PRO A 139 2.11 -4.86 -9.99
C PRO A 139 3.07 -5.41 -8.93
N GLY A 140 4.23 -4.75 -8.77
CA GLY A 140 5.30 -5.16 -7.84
C GLY A 140 4.80 -5.44 -6.42
N TRP A 141 3.86 -4.62 -5.92
CA TRP A 141 3.24 -4.80 -4.60
C TRP A 141 2.46 -6.12 -4.46
N GLN A 142 1.77 -6.59 -5.51
CA GLN A 142 1.05 -7.87 -5.46
C GLN A 142 2.01 -9.07 -5.52
N ILE A 143 3.09 -8.94 -6.31
CA ILE A 143 4.16 -9.94 -6.36
C ILE A 143 4.80 -10.06 -4.97
N ALA A 144 5.17 -8.92 -4.37
CA ALA A 144 5.74 -8.87 -3.02
C ALA A 144 4.79 -9.47 -1.98
N GLU A 145 3.50 -9.15 -2.02
CA GLU A 145 2.49 -9.70 -1.10
C GLU A 145 2.38 -11.24 -1.20
N ALA A 146 2.41 -11.79 -2.42
CA ALA A 146 2.39 -13.23 -2.63
C ALA A 146 3.67 -13.90 -2.11
N CYS A 147 4.85 -13.35 -2.41
CA CYS A 147 6.12 -13.85 -1.91
C CYS A 147 6.22 -13.77 -0.38
N GLU A 148 5.80 -12.66 0.21
CA GLU A 148 5.75 -12.44 1.66
C GLU A 148 4.87 -13.49 2.34
N THR A 149 3.66 -13.70 1.81
CA THR A 149 2.71 -14.70 2.32
C THR A 149 3.31 -16.11 2.31
N LEU A 150 4.04 -16.47 1.24
CA LEU A 150 4.70 -17.77 1.14
C LEU A 150 5.81 -17.95 2.18
N LEU A 151 6.64 -16.93 2.40
CA LEU A 151 7.70 -16.97 3.41
C LEU A 151 7.12 -17.02 4.83
N LEU A 152 6.10 -16.19 5.13
CA LEU A 152 5.42 -16.20 6.42
C LEU A 152 4.78 -17.56 6.72
N SER A 153 4.11 -18.17 5.73
CA SER A 153 3.53 -19.51 5.88
C SER A 153 4.58 -20.62 6.05
N SER A 154 5.86 -20.31 5.86
CA SER A 154 6.99 -21.22 6.03
C SER A 154 7.78 -20.92 7.31
N GLY A 155 7.32 -19.98 8.14
CA GLY A 155 8.03 -19.56 9.35
C GLY A 155 9.30 -18.73 9.08
N LEU A 156 9.49 -18.23 7.87
CA LEU A 156 10.66 -17.43 7.48
C LEU A 156 10.37 -15.93 7.66
N LEU A 157 10.04 -15.53 8.90
CA LEU A 157 9.56 -14.18 9.21
C LEU A 157 10.61 -13.10 8.90
N ASP A 158 11.87 -13.33 9.25
CA ASP A 158 12.93 -12.34 9.02
C ASP A 158 13.24 -12.16 7.54
N GLU A 159 13.23 -13.23 6.76
CA GLU A 159 13.42 -13.15 5.32
C GLU A 159 12.23 -12.45 4.64
N ALA A 160 10.99 -12.76 5.07
CA ALA A 160 9.78 -12.09 4.58
C ALA A 160 9.86 -10.58 4.83
N TYR A 161 10.28 -10.21 6.05
CA TYR A 161 10.46 -8.82 6.43
C TYR A 161 11.49 -8.13 5.54
N GLN A 162 12.71 -8.68 5.47
CA GLN A 162 13.83 -8.06 4.78
C GLN A 162 13.58 -7.86 3.29
N ARG A 163 12.88 -8.81 2.64
CA ARG A 163 12.71 -8.82 1.19
C ARG A 163 11.44 -8.12 0.73
N TYR A 164 10.36 -8.21 1.50
CA TYR A 164 9.02 -7.89 0.98
C TYR A 164 8.20 -6.95 1.85
N ALA A 165 8.53 -6.74 3.13
CA ALA A 165 7.65 -6.00 4.03
C ALA A 165 7.30 -4.60 3.53
N VAL A 166 8.27 -3.86 2.99
CA VAL A 166 8.04 -2.49 2.52
C VAL A 166 7.09 -2.47 1.33
N GLU A 167 7.41 -3.20 0.25
CA GLU A 167 6.65 -3.20 -0.99
C GLU A 167 5.26 -3.82 -0.84
N ALA A 168 5.14 -4.92 -0.07
CA ALA A 168 3.89 -5.64 0.12
C ALA A 168 2.88 -4.91 1.03
N ASN A 169 3.35 -4.04 1.93
CA ASN A 169 2.50 -3.42 2.95
C ASN A 169 2.32 -1.92 2.76
N GLN A 170 2.68 -1.36 1.59
CA GLN A 170 2.42 0.05 1.28
C GLN A 170 0.93 0.37 1.40
N LYS A 171 0.62 1.46 2.11
CA LYS A 171 -0.73 2.03 2.26
C LYS A 171 -0.73 3.48 1.74
N THR A 172 -1.91 4.09 1.76
CA THR A 172 -2.12 5.48 1.30
C THR A 172 -1.33 6.53 2.09
N THR A 173 -0.88 6.22 3.31
CA THR A 173 -0.06 7.12 4.13
C THR A 173 1.10 6.37 4.77
N HIS A 174 2.19 7.09 5.04
CA HIS A 174 3.40 6.55 5.66
C HIS A 174 3.10 5.97 7.05
N LEU A 175 2.28 6.66 7.86
CA LEU A 175 1.83 6.16 9.16
C LEU A 175 1.02 4.85 9.03
N ALA A 176 0.14 4.74 8.02
CA ALA A 176 -0.64 3.51 7.82
C ALA A 176 0.26 2.34 7.36
N THR A 177 1.26 2.60 6.50
CA THR A 177 2.29 1.61 6.11
C THR A 177 3.06 1.13 7.33
N PHE A 178 3.57 2.05 8.15
CA PHE A 178 4.31 1.72 9.37
C PHE A 178 3.50 0.84 10.33
N ARG A 179 2.26 1.24 10.63
CA ARG A 179 1.36 0.47 11.49
C ARG A 179 1.01 -0.90 10.92
N ALA A 180 0.82 -1.01 9.60
CA ALA A 180 0.56 -2.29 8.93
C ALA A 180 1.74 -3.25 9.11
N ILE A 181 2.98 -2.76 8.96
CA ILE A 181 4.19 -3.57 9.13
C ILE A 181 4.39 -3.97 10.59
N ILE A 182 4.26 -3.05 11.57
CA ILE A 182 4.33 -3.40 13.00
C ILE A 182 3.33 -4.50 13.35
N LYS A 183 2.08 -4.36 12.89
CA LYS A 183 1.03 -5.35 13.17
C LYS A 183 1.38 -6.73 12.60
N LYS A 184 2.04 -6.78 11.44
CA LYS A 184 2.39 -8.01 10.72
C LYS A 184 3.67 -8.65 11.25
N TYR A 185 4.59 -7.84 11.78
CA TYR A 185 5.90 -8.23 12.29
C TYR A 185 6.07 -7.83 13.77
N PRO A 186 5.28 -8.42 14.71
CA PRO A 186 5.29 -8.02 16.12
C PRO A 186 6.59 -8.39 16.85
N HIS A 187 7.46 -9.23 16.27
CA HIS A 187 8.76 -9.59 16.82
C HIS A 187 9.88 -8.60 16.47
N LYS A 188 9.60 -7.58 15.66
CA LYS A 188 10.54 -6.50 15.31
C LYS A 188 10.24 -5.26 16.14
N GLU A 189 11.29 -4.58 16.59
CA GLU A 189 11.14 -3.32 17.31
C GLU A 189 10.59 -2.23 16.38
N PRO A 190 9.57 -1.45 16.80
CA PRO A 190 9.02 -0.36 16.00
C PRO A 190 10.07 0.66 15.53
N GLN A 191 11.11 0.89 16.34
CA GLN A 191 12.21 1.79 15.99
C GLN A 191 13.02 1.28 14.79
N ASP A 192 13.30 -0.02 14.73
CA ASP A 192 14.06 -0.63 13.64
C ASP A 192 13.23 -0.63 12.36
N ILE A 193 11.94 -0.97 12.46
CA ILE A 193 11.00 -0.88 11.32
C ILE A 193 10.98 0.53 10.74
N LEU A 194 10.89 1.54 11.60
CA LEU A 194 10.84 2.92 11.13
C LEU A 194 12.15 3.34 10.44
N ARG A 195 13.31 2.91 10.96
CA ARG A 195 14.62 3.20 10.36
C ARG A 195 14.75 2.56 8.98
N ASP A 196 14.34 1.31 8.83
CA ASP A 196 14.35 0.61 7.54
C ASP A 196 13.43 1.31 6.53
N LEU A 197 12.25 1.75 6.97
CA LEU A 197 11.31 2.50 6.14
C LEU A 197 11.88 3.86 5.69
N ILE A 198 12.52 4.60 6.59
CA ILE A 198 13.20 5.85 6.25
C ILE A 198 14.30 5.60 5.23
N ALA A 199 15.13 4.58 5.43
CA ALA A 199 16.20 4.20 4.51
C ALA A 199 15.69 3.77 3.12
N SER A 200 14.46 3.22 3.06
CA SER A 200 13.83 2.80 1.80
C SER A 200 13.30 3.94 0.93
N THR A 201 13.19 5.16 1.47
CA THR A 201 12.67 6.34 0.74
C THR A 201 13.59 7.57 0.86
N PRO A 202 14.79 7.55 0.26
CA PRO A 202 15.70 8.69 0.30
C PRO A 202 15.08 9.97 -0.30
N GLY A 203 15.20 11.10 0.40
CA GLY A 203 14.63 12.40 0.03
C GLY A 203 13.19 12.64 0.49
N ASP A 204 12.50 11.59 0.96
CA ASP A 204 11.12 11.63 1.42
C ASP A 204 11.00 11.41 2.95
N GLU A 205 12.13 11.51 3.68
CA GLU A 205 12.24 11.11 5.07
C GLU A 205 11.28 11.90 5.99
N GLY A 206 11.01 13.16 5.66
CA GLY A 206 10.07 14.02 6.39
C GLY A 206 8.64 13.47 6.42
N LYS A 207 8.25 12.65 5.43
CA LYS A 207 6.93 12.01 5.37
C LYS A 207 6.73 10.96 6.48
N TRP A 208 7.82 10.47 7.08
CA TRP A 208 7.79 9.54 8.22
C TRP A 208 7.62 10.23 9.57
N PHE A 209 7.54 11.57 9.64
CA PHE A 209 7.34 12.33 10.88
C PHE A 209 6.17 11.79 11.73
N ALA A 210 5.02 11.57 11.10
CA ALA A 210 3.83 11.10 11.80
C ALA A 210 4.04 9.70 12.42
N ALA A 211 4.79 8.83 11.74
CA ALA A 211 5.16 7.51 12.24
C ALA A 211 6.16 7.58 13.40
N ALA A 212 7.19 8.41 13.29
CA ALA A 212 8.15 8.66 14.38
C ALA A 212 7.47 9.18 15.65
N LYS A 213 6.57 10.16 15.48
CA LYS A 213 5.77 10.71 16.58
C LYS A 213 4.84 9.67 17.21
N ASP A 214 4.17 8.85 16.40
CA ASP A 214 3.28 7.78 16.87
C ASP A 214 4.03 6.71 17.66
N ALA A 215 5.27 6.42 17.27
CA ALA A 215 6.18 5.52 17.98
C ALA A 215 6.83 6.13 19.24
N GLY A 216 6.54 7.40 19.56
CA GLY A 216 7.15 8.10 20.69
C GLY A 216 8.61 8.51 20.49
N LEU A 217 9.14 8.42 19.26
CA LEU A 217 10.51 8.74 18.89
C LEU A 217 10.64 10.23 18.53
N PHE A 218 10.42 11.10 19.53
CA PHE A 218 10.31 12.55 19.33
C PHE A 218 11.60 13.19 18.77
N ASP A 219 12.79 12.75 19.23
CA ASP A 219 14.06 13.28 18.73
C ASP A 219 14.27 12.93 17.25
N LEU A 220 13.97 11.70 16.87
CA LEU A 220 13.99 11.27 15.47
C LEU A 220 12.96 12.04 14.65
N ALA A 221 11.75 12.23 15.17
CA ALA A 221 10.71 13.01 14.50
C ALA A 221 11.18 14.45 14.21
N ILE A 222 11.89 15.08 15.15
CA ILE A 222 12.49 16.42 14.96
C ILE A 222 13.59 16.36 13.89
N GLU A 223 14.47 15.37 13.93
CA GLU A 223 15.56 15.22 12.95
C GLU A 223 15.03 15.12 11.51
N LEU A 224 13.99 14.30 11.30
CA LEU A 224 13.38 14.09 9.99
C LEU A 224 12.89 15.39 9.38
N VAL A 225 12.16 16.20 10.16
CA VAL A 225 11.49 17.42 9.67
C VAL A 225 12.40 18.63 9.67
N LYS A 226 13.59 18.55 10.28
CA LYS A 226 14.64 19.57 10.11
C LYS A 226 15.37 19.43 8.78
N ARG A 227 15.50 18.19 8.28
CA ARG A 227 16.28 17.90 7.07
C ARG A 227 15.42 17.80 5.82
N ASN A 228 14.22 17.24 5.94
CA ASN A 228 13.38 16.91 4.80
C ASN A 228 11.95 17.45 4.97
N PRO A 229 11.29 17.78 3.86
CA PRO A 229 9.98 18.41 3.89
C PRO A 229 8.92 17.48 4.48
N ALA A 230 8.06 18.07 5.32
CA ALA A 230 6.86 17.45 5.85
C ALA A 230 5.68 18.40 5.68
N ASP A 231 4.46 17.85 5.68
CA ASP A 231 3.24 18.65 5.56
C ASP A 231 3.13 19.67 6.72
N PRO A 232 3.11 21.00 6.43
CA PRO A 232 3.12 21.99 7.49
C PRO A 232 1.88 21.95 8.40
N ARG A 233 0.72 21.55 7.88
CA ARG A 233 -0.50 21.42 8.71
C ARG A 233 -0.37 20.28 9.73
N THR A 234 0.25 19.18 9.34
CA THR A 234 0.57 18.06 10.22
C THR A 234 1.55 18.47 11.32
N LEU A 235 2.56 19.27 10.99
CA LEU A 235 3.50 19.84 11.96
C LEU A 235 2.80 20.80 12.94
N THR A 236 2.01 21.75 12.44
CA THR A 236 1.23 22.68 13.27
C THR A 236 0.26 21.96 14.20
N ARG A 237 -0.39 20.88 13.73
CA ARG A 237 -1.23 20.03 14.60
C ARG A 237 -0.41 19.41 15.72
N ALA A 238 0.75 18.83 15.41
CA ALA A 238 1.63 18.26 16.43
C ALA A 238 2.12 19.31 17.44
N THR A 239 2.41 20.54 17.00
CA THR A 239 2.75 21.65 17.92
C THR A 239 1.64 21.90 18.93
N ARG A 240 0.38 21.97 18.49
CA ARG A 240 -0.76 22.18 19.40
C ARG A 240 -0.96 21.00 20.35
N ASP A 241 -0.98 19.79 19.80
CA ASP A 241 -1.28 18.57 20.57
C ASP A 241 -0.24 18.29 21.66
N PHE A 242 0.99 18.74 21.48
CA PHE A 242 2.11 18.47 22.40
C PHE A 242 2.61 19.70 23.17
N ALA A 243 2.00 20.88 23.01
CA ALA A 243 2.47 22.12 23.64
C ALA A 243 2.52 22.03 25.18
N GLU A 244 1.64 21.25 25.80
CA GLU A 244 1.62 21.07 27.26
C GLU A 244 2.50 19.92 27.73
N SER A 245 2.43 18.77 27.05
CA SER A 245 3.08 17.53 27.49
C SER A 245 4.55 17.44 27.09
N LYS A 246 4.93 18.05 25.95
CA LYS A 246 6.28 18.02 25.37
C LYS A 246 6.59 19.35 24.66
N PRO A 247 6.77 20.45 25.41
CA PRO A 247 6.84 21.80 24.86
C PRO A 247 8.04 22.00 23.90
N ASP A 248 9.21 21.42 24.20
CA ASP A 248 10.40 21.52 23.31
C ASP A 248 10.20 20.83 21.95
N PHE A 249 9.53 19.67 21.96
CA PHE A 249 9.15 18.96 20.73
C PHE A 249 8.13 19.77 19.93
N ALA A 250 7.09 20.25 20.60
CA ALA A 250 6.05 21.06 19.99
C ALA A 250 6.64 22.32 19.33
N LEU A 251 7.54 23.01 20.03
CA LEU A 251 8.24 24.18 19.52
C LEU A 251 9.05 23.83 18.26
N SER A 252 9.83 22.75 18.30
CA SER A 252 10.61 22.29 17.14
C SER A 252 9.72 21.99 15.92
N CYS A 253 8.55 21.37 16.13
CA CYS A 253 7.56 21.16 15.06
C CYS A 253 7.01 22.47 14.52
N GLY A 254 6.77 23.47 15.39
CA GLY A 254 6.16 24.75 15.01
C GLY A 254 7.10 25.59 14.16
N VAL A 255 8.36 25.66 14.57
CA VAL A 255 9.44 26.29 13.79
C VAL A 255 9.62 25.58 12.44
N ALA A 256 9.62 24.24 12.42
CA ALA A 256 9.71 23.48 11.18
C ALA A 256 8.50 23.74 10.26
N ALA A 257 7.28 23.86 10.80
CA ALA A 257 6.08 24.17 10.01
C ALA A 257 6.23 25.50 9.28
N LEU A 258 6.62 26.56 10.01
CA LEU A 258 6.85 27.89 9.46
C LEU A 258 7.98 27.88 8.43
N ASN A 259 9.06 27.15 8.68
CA ASN A 259 10.17 26.99 7.73
C ASN A 259 9.72 26.33 6.42
N TRP A 260 8.97 25.23 6.47
CA TRP A 260 8.50 24.55 5.27
C TRP A 260 7.47 25.37 4.50
N MET A 261 6.57 26.09 5.19
CA MET A 261 5.69 27.07 4.52
C MET A 261 6.49 28.18 3.83
N ALA A 262 7.55 28.69 4.48
CA ALA A 262 8.42 29.72 3.90
C ALA A 262 9.11 29.23 2.62
N LEU A 263 9.51 27.95 2.60
CA LEU A 263 10.10 27.27 1.43
C LEU A 263 9.07 26.84 0.38
N GLY A 264 7.78 27.12 0.59
CA GLY A 264 6.72 26.86 -0.39
C GLY A 264 6.11 25.45 -0.33
N TYR A 265 6.33 24.69 0.74
CA TYR A 265 5.70 23.39 0.95
C TYR A 265 4.32 23.53 1.59
N GLY A 266 3.49 22.51 1.37
CA GLY A 266 2.10 22.43 1.84
C GLY A 266 1.09 22.76 0.73
N TYR A 267 0.02 21.99 0.66
CA TYR A 267 -1.02 22.18 -0.35
C TYR A 267 -1.98 23.31 0.06
N GLU A 268 -2.10 24.34 -0.79
CA GLU A 268 -3.02 25.47 -0.59
C GLU A 268 -2.93 26.11 0.81
N ILE A 269 -1.71 26.45 1.24
CA ILE A 269 -1.48 27.12 2.52
C ILE A 269 -2.10 28.52 2.50
N THR A 270 -2.94 28.81 3.48
CA THR A 270 -3.65 30.09 3.64
C THR A 270 -3.01 30.97 4.72
N GLY A 271 -3.44 32.23 4.81
CA GLY A 271 -3.01 33.12 5.90
C GLY A 271 -3.44 32.62 7.28
N GLY A 272 -4.60 31.94 7.36
CA GLY A 272 -5.06 31.30 8.58
C GLY A 272 -4.11 30.19 9.04
N ASP A 273 -3.64 29.34 8.12
CA ASP A 273 -2.67 28.27 8.43
C ASP A 273 -1.36 28.84 9.02
N VAL A 274 -0.88 29.97 8.48
CA VAL A 274 0.33 30.66 8.97
C VAL A 274 0.12 31.23 10.37
N LEU A 275 -1.02 31.88 10.62
CA LEU A 275 -1.35 32.44 11.94
C LEU A 275 -1.55 31.36 12.99
N ASP A 276 -2.16 30.23 12.61
CA ASP A 276 -2.32 29.05 13.46
C ASP A 276 -0.96 28.46 13.83
N ALA A 277 -0.06 28.31 12.86
CA ALA A 277 1.31 27.85 13.09
C ALA A 277 2.08 28.78 14.03
N TRP A 278 2.01 30.09 13.80
CA TRP A 278 2.64 31.10 14.66
C TRP A 278 2.10 31.08 16.09
N SER A 279 0.78 31.02 16.25
CA SER A 279 0.13 31.02 17.57
C SER A 279 0.49 29.76 18.36
N ALA A 280 0.45 28.59 17.70
CA ALA A 280 0.86 27.33 18.30
C ALA A 280 2.35 27.32 18.69
N THR A 281 3.22 27.84 17.83
CA THR A 281 4.67 27.95 18.08
C THR A 281 4.96 28.87 19.26
N SER A 282 4.29 30.02 19.32
CA SER A 282 4.44 31.00 20.41
C SER A 282 3.99 30.42 21.76
N LEU A 283 2.88 29.67 21.77
CA LEU A 283 2.42 28.97 22.97
C LEU A 283 3.43 27.91 23.42
N ALA A 284 3.93 27.07 22.50
CA ALA A 284 4.93 26.05 22.81
C ALA A 284 6.23 26.66 23.33
N ALA A 285 6.67 27.79 22.76
CA ALA A 285 7.84 28.54 23.24
C ALA A 285 7.68 29.04 24.67
N SER A 286 6.54 29.67 24.98
CA SER A 286 6.20 30.13 26.33
C SER A 286 6.21 28.96 27.33
N LYS A 287 5.63 27.82 26.96
CA LYS A 287 5.63 26.60 27.79
C LYS A 287 7.01 25.96 27.94
N SER A 288 7.90 26.16 26.98
CA SER A 288 9.31 25.72 27.03
C SER A 288 10.20 26.69 27.83
N GLY A 289 9.66 27.81 28.33
CA GLY A 289 10.43 28.85 28.99
C GLY A 289 11.35 29.64 28.06
N ILE A 290 11.14 29.55 26.74
CA ILE A 290 11.92 30.31 25.77
C ILE A 290 11.34 31.72 25.63
N ASP A 291 12.23 32.71 25.67
CA ASP A 291 11.87 34.10 25.55
C ASP A 291 11.22 34.42 24.19
N ALA A 292 10.15 35.21 24.22
CA ALA A 292 9.38 35.56 23.04
C ALA A 292 10.21 36.33 22.00
N SER A 293 11.20 37.14 22.43
CA SER A 293 12.07 37.86 21.50
C SER A 293 13.00 36.92 20.73
N SER A 294 13.46 35.84 21.36
CA SER A 294 14.31 34.82 20.71
C SER A 294 13.55 34.11 19.59
N ILE A 295 12.30 33.71 19.84
CA ILE A 295 11.49 33.07 18.81
C ILE A 295 11.12 34.04 17.69
N LYS A 296 10.76 35.28 18.02
CA LYS A 296 10.54 36.32 17.00
C LYS A 296 11.78 36.52 16.13
N ALA A 297 12.98 36.55 16.72
CA ALA A 297 14.23 36.67 15.97
C ALA A 297 14.45 35.48 15.03
N GLN A 298 14.23 34.25 15.51
CA GLN A 298 14.35 33.04 14.69
C GLN A 298 13.34 33.01 13.53
N ILE A 299 12.07 33.37 13.79
CA ILE A 299 11.06 33.41 12.71
C ILE A 299 11.35 34.55 11.72
N ARG A 300 11.90 35.69 12.16
CA ARG A 300 12.36 36.76 11.25
C ARG A 300 13.43 36.27 10.30
N GLU A 301 14.36 35.43 10.76
CA GLU A 301 15.38 34.82 9.91
C GLU A 301 14.77 33.87 8.88
N ILE A 302 13.82 33.03 9.27
CA ILE A 302 13.11 32.13 8.34
C ILE A 302 12.43 32.90 7.20
N VAL A 303 11.87 34.08 7.49
CA VAL A 303 11.12 34.90 6.51
C VAL A 303 11.94 36.03 5.88
N SER A 304 13.26 36.13 6.14
CA SER A 304 14.08 37.25 5.67
C SER A 304 14.42 37.20 4.18
N GLY A 305 14.27 36.03 3.55
CA GLY A 305 14.57 35.84 2.14
C GLY A 305 13.52 36.38 1.17
N GLN A 306 13.72 36.11 -0.12
CA GLN A 306 12.92 36.64 -1.23
C GLN A 306 12.02 35.59 -1.91
N GLN A 307 11.97 34.36 -1.39
CA GLN A 307 11.08 33.33 -1.95
C GLN A 307 9.61 33.75 -1.79
N PRO A 308 8.70 33.37 -2.71
CA PRO A 308 7.28 33.71 -2.62
C PRO A 308 6.64 33.31 -1.28
N GLY A 309 6.99 32.14 -0.73
CA GLY A 309 6.53 31.67 0.59
C GLY A 309 7.02 32.56 1.73
N GLN A 310 8.29 32.98 1.71
CA GLN A 310 8.87 33.91 2.69
C GLN A 310 8.18 35.27 2.66
N GLN A 311 7.97 35.84 1.46
CA GLN A 311 7.25 37.11 1.29
C GLN A 311 5.81 37.00 1.78
N PHE A 312 5.15 35.88 1.49
CA PHE A 312 3.80 35.58 1.97
C PHE A 312 3.74 35.55 3.50
N LEU A 313 4.61 34.78 4.14
CA LEU A 313 4.68 34.69 5.61
C LEU A 313 5.01 36.05 6.24
N LYS A 314 5.97 36.79 5.67
CA LYS A 314 6.34 38.13 6.15
C LYS A 314 5.16 39.10 6.13
N ARG A 315 4.33 39.05 5.08
CA ARG A 315 3.11 39.87 4.98
C ARG A 315 2.08 39.48 6.03
N VAL A 316 1.87 38.19 6.28
CA VAL A 316 0.88 37.68 7.24
C VAL A 316 1.33 37.93 8.69
N LEU A 317 2.61 37.72 9.00
CA LEU A 317 3.17 37.79 10.36
C LEU A 317 3.69 39.18 10.75
N GLY A 318 3.64 40.17 9.85
CA GLY A 318 4.28 41.47 10.04
C GLY A 318 3.93 42.18 11.35
N GLN A 319 2.68 42.08 11.81
CA GLN A 319 2.21 42.69 13.07
C GLN A 319 2.64 41.91 14.33
N HIS A 320 2.95 40.63 14.18
CA HIS A 320 3.38 39.76 15.29
C HIS A 320 4.90 39.77 15.46
N LEU A 321 5.63 40.01 14.37
CA LEU A 321 7.08 40.11 14.34
C LEU A 321 7.60 41.54 14.52
N SER A 322 6.73 42.53 14.72
CA SER A 322 7.13 43.84 15.24
C SER A 322 7.38 43.77 16.76
N VAL A 323 8.31 44.59 17.25
CA VAL A 323 9.00 44.52 18.56
C VAL A 323 10.11 43.47 18.57
#